data_AF-A0A7W1HBS6-F1
#
_entry.id   AF-A0A7W1HBS6-F1
#
_cell.length_a   1.000
_cell.length_b   1.000
_cell.length_c   1.000
_cell.angle_alpha   90.00
_cell.angle_beta   90.00
_cell.angle_gamma   90.00
#
_symmetry.space_group_name_H-M   'P 1'
#
loop_
_entity.id
_entity.type
_entity.pdbx_description
1 polymer ?
#
loop_
_entity_poly.entity_id
_entity_poly.type
_entity_poly.pdbx_seq_one_letter_code
_entity_poly.pdbx_strand_id
1 'polypeptide(L)'
;MSERGFFSRLLGGDANEDDTRVFSAEEVGTRRSGDREEPDEEEQRPQGFTVERAAEVIDDLPPDVPRESALRIVRGTLTAAGIKVEDLERSTRVRESKLNSEMELARDRQEEIQRGTEEVVRSLEEEIRKAREDRDAGIAQEEDRMSRAAAGIEGIKRVRAFFGFPEPEEEEVAGTAEDSPAVDETRVFEPFDEDETRVMRRPDPVGGADSPANDAATSENPSPYRDRYGPTDER
;
A
#
# COMPACT_ATOMS: atom_id res chain seq x y z
N MET A 1 33.48 -49.67 -16.11
CA MET A 1 32.56 -48.92 -16.99
C MET A 1 32.88 -47.46 -16.81
N SER A 2 33.09 -46.77 -17.93
CA SER A 2 33.58 -45.40 -18.03
C SER A 2 32.49 -44.54 -18.65
N GLU A 3 32.05 -43.47 -17.98
CA GLU A 3 31.30 -42.34 -18.55
C GLU A 3 31.63 -41.14 -17.65
N ARG A 4 32.68 -40.33 -17.87
CA ARG A 4 32.88 -39.29 -18.90
C ARG A 4 31.61 -38.49 -19.22
N GLY A 5 31.44 -37.41 -18.47
CA GLY A 5 31.20 -36.04 -18.95
C GLY A 5 29.99 -35.80 -19.87
N PHE A 6 28.95 -35.15 -19.32
CA PHE A 6 27.81 -34.62 -20.07
C PHE A 6 27.53 -33.13 -19.77
N PHE A 7 28.51 -32.38 -19.25
CA PHE A 7 28.36 -30.94 -18.92
C PHE A 7 28.85 -30.00 -20.03
N SER A 8 28.93 -30.41 -21.28
CA SER A 8 29.36 -29.49 -22.33
C SER A 8 28.79 -29.85 -23.69
N ARG A 9 28.13 -28.84 -24.30
CA ARG A 9 27.57 -28.78 -25.68
C ARG A 9 26.13 -29.31 -25.72
N LEU A 10 25.10 -28.53 -26.01
CA LEU A 10 24.96 -27.59 -27.13
C LEU A 10 23.87 -26.56 -26.73
N LEU A 11 24.24 -25.31 -26.48
CA LEU A 11 23.72 -24.18 -27.24
C LEU A 11 23.00 -24.58 -28.54
N GLY A 12 21.70 -24.32 -28.61
CA GLY A 12 20.85 -24.50 -29.78
C GLY A 12 19.92 -25.69 -29.58
N GLY A 13 18.61 -25.53 -29.50
CA GLY A 13 17.73 -24.45 -29.90
C GLY A 13 16.38 -25.10 -30.19
N ASP A 14 15.33 -24.27 -30.14
CA ASP A 14 13.94 -24.55 -30.51
C ASP A 14 12.99 -25.04 -29.39
N ALA A 15 11.77 -24.51 -29.53
CA ALA A 15 10.58 -24.47 -28.66
C ALA A 15 10.21 -25.82 -27.99
N ASN A 16 9.49 -25.88 -26.87
CA ASN A 16 8.16 -25.27 -26.64
C ASN A 16 7.72 -25.50 -25.17
N GLU A 17 6.81 -24.64 -24.68
CA GLU A 17 5.77 -24.82 -23.64
C GLU A 17 6.11 -25.42 -22.25
N ASP A 18 6.07 -24.59 -21.20
CA ASP A 18 5.11 -24.69 -20.06
C ASP A 18 5.43 -23.66 -18.96
N ASP A 19 4.69 -22.55 -18.99
CA ASP A 19 4.74 -21.46 -18.01
C ASP A 19 3.88 -21.78 -16.78
N THR A 20 4.51 -22.02 -15.63
CA THR A 20 3.90 -21.80 -14.32
C THR A 20 4.79 -20.88 -13.49
N ARG A 21 4.74 -19.58 -13.82
CA ARG A 21 5.31 -18.52 -12.96
C ARG A 21 4.19 -17.92 -12.12
N VAL A 22 4.25 -18.20 -10.83
CA VAL A 22 3.47 -17.56 -9.77
C VAL A 22 3.91 -16.10 -9.69
N PHE A 23 3.01 -15.17 -9.98
CA PHE A 23 3.27 -13.72 -9.86
C PHE A 23 3.00 -13.28 -8.42
N SER A 24 4.06 -12.91 -7.69
CA SER A 24 3.95 -12.20 -6.41
C SER A 24 3.68 -10.72 -6.67
N ALA A 25 2.61 -10.21 -6.07
CA ALA A 25 2.17 -8.82 -6.15
C ALA A 25 2.97 -7.93 -5.18
N GLU A 26 4.22 -7.62 -5.50
CA GLU A 26 4.95 -6.52 -4.85
C GLU A 26 6.15 -6.03 -5.69
N GLU A 27 5.94 -5.56 -6.92
CA GLU A 27 6.94 -4.77 -7.65
C GLU A 27 6.27 -3.84 -8.68
N VAL A 28 5.44 -2.89 -8.22
CA VAL A 28 5.07 -1.71 -9.03
C VAL A 28 5.82 -0.49 -8.50
N GLY A 29 7.13 -0.67 -8.33
CA GLY A 29 8.09 0.41 -8.12
C GLY A 29 8.80 0.69 -9.44
N THR A 30 8.21 1.57 -10.25
CA THR A 30 8.88 2.43 -11.24
C THR A 30 10.33 2.05 -11.61
N ARG A 31 10.50 1.15 -12.58
CA ARG A 31 11.72 1.09 -13.41
C ARG A 31 11.39 1.52 -14.83
N ARG A 32 11.12 2.82 -15.01
CA ARG A 32 11.39 3.50 -16.28
C ARG A 32 12.75 4.17 -16.14
N SER A 33 13.80 3.39 -16.38
CA SER A 33 15.14 3.92 -16.52
C SER A 33 15.49 3.88 -18.00
N GLY A 34 15.57 5.06 -18.61
CA GLY A 34 16.39 5.24 -19.80
C GLY A 34 15.68 5.52 -21.13
N ASP A 35 14.44 6.03 -21.14
CA ASP A 35 14.00 6.80 -22.31
C ASP A 35 14.31 8.26 -22.05
N ARG A 36 15.51 8.62 -22.52
CA ARG A 36 15.88 9.92 -23.07
C ARG A 36 14.96 11.04 -22.60
N GLU A 37 15.41 11.78 -21.59
CA GLU A 37 15.09 13.21 -21.47
C GLU A 37 15.21 13.79 -22.89
N GLU A 38 14.07 13.96 -23.54
CA GLU A 38 13.99 14.96 -24.58
C GLU A 38 14.36 16.25 -23.84
N PRO A 39 15.39 16.96 -24.30
CA PRO A 39 15.80 18.17 -23.62
C PRO A 39 14.57 19.05 -23.57
N ASP A 40 14.19 19.48 -22.37
CA ASP A 40 13.19 20.51 -22.21
C ASP A 40 13.53 21.61 -23.24
N GLU A 41 12.70 21.78 -24.27
CA GLU A 41 12.86 22.91 -25.20
C GLU A 41 12.68 24.26 -24.46
N GLU A 42 12.38 24.20 -23.15
CA GLU A 42 12.37 25.29 -22.18
C GLU A 42 13.76 25.53 -21.51
N GLU A 43 14.66 24.55 -21.40
CA GLU A 43 15.97 24.73 -20.74
C GLU A 43 17.01 25.48 -21.58
N GLN A 44 16.75 25.68 -22.88
CA GLN A 44 17.65 26.43 -23.77
C GLN A 44 17.13 27.81 -24.17
N ARG A 45 16.09 28.32 -23.51
CA ARG A 45 15.67 29.72 -23.70
C ARG A 45 16.19 30.57 -22.55
N PRO A 46 16.97 31.63 -22.83
CA PRO A 46 17.63 32.44 -21.81
C PRO A 46 16.56 33.16 -21.00
N GLN A 47 16.27 32.68 -19.78
CA GLN A 47 15.55 33.38 -18.71
C GLN A 47 14.49 34.38 -19.23
N GLY A 48 13.67 33.90 -20.16
CA GLY A 48 12.81 34.69 -21.01
C GLY A 48 11.43 34.71 -20.37
N PHE A 49 10.91 35.90 -20.14
CA PHE A 49 9.64 36.14 -19.48
C PHE A 49 8.53 35.19 -20.01
N THR A 50 7.98 34.35 -19.13
CA THR A 50 7.11 33.21 -19.47
C THR A 50 5.63 33.60 -19.51
N VAL A 51 4.75 32.66 -19.87
CA VAL A 51 3.28 32.85 -19.79
C VAL A 51 2.86 33.20 -18.36
N GLU A 52 3.47 32.54 -17.37
CA GLU A 52 3.24 32.75 -15.95
C GLU A 52 3.68 34.17 -15.56
N ARG A 53 4.84 34.62 -16.04
CA ARG A 53 5.29 36.00 -15.79
C ARG A 53 4.41 37.04 -16.47
N ALA A 54 3.81 36.73 -17.61
CA ALA A 54 2.81 37.57 -18.26
C ALA A 54 1.51 37.65 -17.45
N ALA A 55 1.09 36.55 -16.84
CA ALA A 55 -0.05 36.50 -15.93
C ALA A 55 0.21 37.34 -14.67
N GLU A 56 1.40 37.22 -14.06
CA GLU A 56 1.79 38.05 -12.90
C GLU A 56 1.71 39.56 -13.22
N VAL A 57 2.19 40.00 -14.38
CA VAL A 57 2.09 41.41 -14.77
C VAL A 57 0.65 41.86 -14.97
N ILE A 58 -0.25 40.96 -15.39
CA ILE A 58 -1.69 41.25 -15.50
C ILE A 58 -2.30 41.36 -14.10
N ASP A 59 -1.94 40.47 -13.18
CA ASP A 59 -2.44 40.45 -11.80
C ASP A 59 -1.98 41.68 -10.98
N ASP A 60 -0.80 42.24 -11.31
CA ASP A 60 -0.27 43.47 -10.70
C ASP A 60 -0.96 44.76 -11.18
N LEU A 61 -1.84 44.69 -12.19
CA LEU A 61 -2.54 45.89 -12.69
C LEU A 61 -3.65 46.33 -11.73
N PRO A 62 -3.82 47.65 -11.50
CA PRO A 62 -4.96 48.14 -10.73
C PRO A 62 -6.28 47.74 -11.41
N PRO A 63 -7.28 47.23 -10.66
CA PRO A 63 -8.52 46.71 -11.23
C PRO A 63 -9.35 47.77 -11.96
N ASP A 64 -9.14 49.06 -11.63
CA ASP A 64 -9.84 50.20 -12.23
C ASP A 64 -9.22 50.64 -13.58
N VAL A 65 -8.10 50.04 -14.01
CA VAL A 65 -7.45 50.40 -15.27
C VAL A 65 -8.32 49.92 -16.45
N PRO A 66 -8.69 50.82 -17.39
CA PRO A 66 -9.42 50.41 -18.59
C PRO A 66 -8.65 49.35 -19.38
N ARG A 67 -9.36 48.35 -19.93
CA ARG A 67 -8.75 47.23 -20.67
C ARG A 67 -7.74 47.66 -21.74
N GLU A 68 -8.02 48.73 -22.48
CA GLU A 68 -7.10 49.24 -23.51
C GLU A 68 -5.78 49.76 -22.93
N SER A 69 -5.83 50.38 -21.76
CA SER A 69 -4.65 50.85 -21.03
C SER A 69 -3.87 49.68 -20.46
N ALA A 70 -4.56 48.70 -19.86
CA ALA A 70 -3.97 47.45 -19.39
C ALA A 70 -3.22 46.72 -20.50
N LEU A 71 -3.84 46.56 -21.68
CA LEU A 71 -3.21 45.95 -22.85
C LEU A 71 -1.99 46.72 -23.34
N ARG A 72 -2.02 48.06 -23.31
CA ARG A 72 -0.87 48.89 -23.65
C ARG A 72 0.29 48.70 -22.67
N ILE A 73 -0.01 48.64 -21.38
CA ILE A 73 0.99 48.41 -20.33
C ILE A 73 1.63 47.03 -20.52
N VAL A 74 0.83 45.96 -20.62
CA VAL A 74 1.32 44.58 -20.79
C VAL A 74 2.10 44.41 -22.09
N ARG A 75 1.64 44.98 -23.21
CA ARG A 75 2.41 44.94 -24.47
C ARG A 75 3.73 45.70 -24.36
N GLY A 76 3.73 46.83 -23.65
CA GLY A 76 4.93 47.61 -23.37
C GLY A 76 5.95 46.83 -22.54
N THR A 77 5.51 46.14 -21.48
CA THR A 77 6.39 45.32 -20.64
C THR A 77 6.93 44.11 -21.40
N LEU A 78 6.09 43.41 -22.18
CA LEU A 78 6.53 42.32 -23.05
C LEU A 78 7.58 42.78 -24.07
N THR A 79 7.34 43.92 -24.72
CA THR A 79 8.28 44.49 -25.70
C THR A 79 9.60 44.88 -25.04
N ALA A 80 9.55 45.47 -23.85
CA ALA A 80 10.75 45.82 -23.07
C ALA A 80 11.55 44.59 -22.62
N ALA A 81 10.86 43.46 -22.39
CA ALA A 81 11.47 42.15 -22.12
C ALA A 81 11.93 41.42 -23.39
N GLY A 82 11.77 42.00 -24.59
CA GLY A 82 12.18 41.41 -25.85
C GLY A 82 11.25 40.32 -26.38
N ILE A 83 10.01 40.25 -25.88
CA ILE A 83 9.03 39.22 -26.26
C ILE A 83 8.05 39.74 -27.29
N LYS A 84 7.84 38.93 -28.33
CA LYS A 84 6.79 39.14 -29.32
C LYS A 84 5.49 38.52 -28.84
N VAL A 85 4.38 39.22 -29.07
CA VAL A 85 3.05 38.74 -28.67
C VAL A 85 2.70 37.42 -29.36
N GLU A 86 3.18 37.22 -30.60
CA GLU A 86 2.98 35.99 -31.36
C GLU A 86 3.73 34.79 -30.74
N ASP A 87 4.90 35.02 -30.15
CA ASP A 87 5.67 33.98 -29.46
C ASP A 87 4.99 33.61 -28.14
N LEU A 88 4.45 34.61 -27.42
CA LEU A 88 3.62 34.39 -26.22
C LEU A 88 2.35 33.60 -26.57
N GLU A 89 1.65 33.95 -27.65
CA GLU A 89 0.47 33.21 -28.12
C GLU A 89 0.80 31.74 -28.42
N ARG A 90 1.90 31.47 -29.12
CA ARG A 90 2.35 30.08 -29.37
C ARG A 90 2.67 29.35 -28.07
N SER A 91 3.37 30.01 -27.15
CA SER A 91 3.73 29.43 -25.84
C SER A 91 2.48 29.12 -25.01
N THR A 92 1.48 30.02 -24.98
CA THR A 92 0.21 29.77 -24.28
C THR A 92 -0.50 28.54 -24.83
N ARG A 93 -0.62 28.39 -26.16
CA ARG A 93 -1.26 27.21 -26.78
C ARG A 93 -0.54 25.90 -26.46
N VAL A 94 0.80 25.90 -26.52
CA VAL A 94 1.59 24.71 -26.19
C VAL A 94 1.40 24.36 -24.71
N ARG A 95 1.47 25.36 -23.82
CA ARG A 95 1.30 25.17 -22.38
C ARG A 95 -0.10 24.68 -22.03
N GLU A 96 -1.14 25.25 -22.64
CA GLU A 96 -2.52 24.81 -22.49
C GLU A 96 -2.70 23.37 -22.96
N SER A 97 -2.15 23.00 -24.12
CA SER A 97 -2.22 21.63 -24.62
C SER A 97 -1.53 20.64 -23.68
N LYS A 98 -0.32 20.99 -23.19
CA LYS A 98 0.43 20.17 -22.23
C LYS A 98 -0.35 19.98 -20.93
N LEU A 99 -0.87 21.06 -20.35
CA LEU A 99 -1.65 21.00 -19.11
C LEU A 99 -2.96 20.21 -19.30
N ASN A 100 -3.64 20.36 -20.43
CA ASN A 100 -4.83 19.57 -20.73
C ASN A 100 -4.50 18.08 -20.82
N SER A 101 -3.41 17.69 -21.47
CA SER A 101 -2.95 16.29 -21.52
C SER A 101 -2.55 15.75 -20.15
N GLU A 102 -1.88 16.56 -19.32
CA GLU A 102 -1.56 16.19 -17.93
C GLU A 102 -2.81 16.02 -17.08
N MET A 103 -3.81 16.90 -17.26
CA MET A 103 -5.10 16.80 -16.57
C MET A 103 -5.90 15.56 -17.00
N GLU A 104 -5.91 15.21 -18.28
CA GLU A 104 -6.53 13.98 -18.79
C GLU A 104 -5.86 12.75 -18.19
N LEU A 105 -4.52 12.68 -18.24
CA LEU A 105 -3.76 11.58 -17.63
C LEU A 105 -4.02 11.45 -16.12
N ALA A 106 -4.11 12.58 -15.41
CA ALA A 106 -4.42 12.58 -13.99
C ALA A 106 -5.83 12.06 -13.70
N ARG A 107 -6.82 12.43 -14.53
CA ARG A 107 -8.20 11.92 -14.43
C ARG A 107 -8.26 10.44 -14.71
N ASP A 108 -7.62 9.96 -15.76
CA ASP A 108 -7.57 8.53 -16.11
C ASP A 108 -6.99 7.71 -14.95
N ARG A 109 -5.93 8.21 -14.32
CA ARG A 109 -5.33 7.58 -13.15
C ARG A 109 -6.26 7.58 -11.93
N GLN A 110 -7.00 8.66 -11.71
CA GLN A 110 -8.00 8.71 -10.64
C GLN A 110 -9.11 7.68 -10.87
N GLU A 111 -9.62 7.57 -12.10
CA GLU A 111 -10.64 6.59 -12.46
C GLU A 111 -10.13 5.14 -12.34
N GLU A 112 -8.88 4.87 -12.71
CA GLU A 112 -8.25 3.55 -12.56
C GLU A 112 -8.18 3.15 -11.07
N ILE A 113 -7.67 4.05 -10.22
CA ILE A 113 -7.56 3.80 -8.77
C ILE A 113 -8.94 3.60 -8.16
N GLN A 114 -9.91 4.44 -8.53
CA GLN A 114 -11.28 4.32 -8.05
C GLN A 114 -11.88 2.97 -8.43
N ARG A 115 -11.79 2.59 -9.71
CA ARG A 115 -12.32 1.32 -10.22
C ARG A 115 -11.69 0.13 -9.52
N GLY A 116 -10.36 0.10 -9.40
CA GLY A 116 -9.65 -0.97 -8.70
C GLY A 116 -10.07 -1.06 -7.22
N THR A 117 -10.27 0.08 -6.56
CA THR A 117 -10.75 0.09 -5.17
C THR A 117 -12.17 -0.46 -5.05
N GLU A 118 -13.08 -0.05 -5.95
CA GLU A 118 -14.47 -0.53 -5.97
C GLU A 118 -14.56 -2.03 -6.28
N GLU A 119 -13.68 -2.56 -7.11
CA GLU A 119 -13.58 -4.00 -7.39
C GLU A 119 -13.13 -4.79 -6.15
N VAL A 120 -12.10 -4.30 -5.44
CA VAL A 120 -11.61 -4.92 -4.20
C VAL A 120 -12.68 -4.89 -3.11
N VAL A 121 -13.34 -3.76 -2.90
CA VAL A 121 -14.43 -3.64 -1.92
C VAL A 121 -15.53 -4.65 -2.21
N ARG A 122 -15.96 -4.75 -3.48
CA ARG A 122 -17.00 -5.70 -3.89
C ARG A 122 -16.60 -7.16 -3.66
N SER A 123 -15.35 -7.51 -3.95
CA SER A 123 -14.81 -8.86 -3.68
C SER A 123 -14.88 -9.17 -2.19
N LEU A 124 -14.42 -8.25 -1.34
CA LEU A 124 -14.42 -8.43 0.11
C LEU A 124 -15.85 -8.51 0.68
N GLU A 125 -16.77 -7.71 0.17
CA GLU A 125 -18.19 -7.79 0.56
C GLU A 125 -18.79 -9.16 0.22
N GLU A 126 -18.45 -9.71 -0.95
CA GLU A 126 -18.89 -11.04 -1.36
C GLU A 126 -18.28 -12.15 -0.51
N GLU A 127 -16.99 -12.05 -0.16
CA GLU A 127 -16.32 -12.97 0.76
C GLU A 127 -16.94 -12.92 2.16
N ILE A 128 -17.21 -11.73 2.71
CA ILE A 128 -17.87 -11.55 4.01
C ILE A 128 -19.28 -12.17 3.98
N ARG A 129 -20.03 -11.94 2.90
CA ARG A 129 -21.35 -12.53 2.73
C ARG A 129 -21.27 -14.06 2.75
N LYS A 130 -20.36 -14.64 1.97
CA LYS A 130 -20.17 -16.10 1.90
C LYS A 130 -19.75 -16.68 3.25
N ALA A 131 -18.81 -16.04 3.94
CA ALA A 131 -18.36 -16.48 5.27
C ALA A 131 -19.51 -16.47 6.30
N ARG A 132 -20.43 -15.50 6.22
CA ARG A 132 -21.64 -15.47 7.05
C ARG A 132 -22.59 -16.62 6.71
N GLU A 133 -22.82 -16.87 5.43
CA GLU A 133 -23.66 -17.99 4.96
C GLU A 133 -23.09 -19.34 5.44
N ASP A 134 -21.79 -19.55 5.30
CA ASP A 134 -21.11 -20.78 5.74
C ASP A 134 -21.20 -20.96 7.26
N ARG A 135 -21.00 -19.87 8.04
CA ARG A 135 -21.18 -19.88 9.50
C ARG A 135 -22.61 -20.25 9.88
N ASP A 136 -23.59 -19.58 9.29
CA ASP A 136 -25.00 -19.78 9.64
C ASP A 136 -25.47 -21.20 9.27
N ALA A 137 -24.99 -21.74 8.14
CA ALA A 137 -25.20 -23.14 7.77
C ALA A 137 -24.56 -24.11 8.77
N GLY A 138 -23.34 -23.82 9.24
CA GLY A 138 -22.65 -24.60 10.27
C GLY A 138 -23.41 -24.61 11.61
N ILE A 139 -23.88 -23.44 12.05
CA ILE A 139 -24.69 -23.31 13.27
C ILE A 139 -25.97 -24.13 13.15
N ALA A 140 -26.72 -23.97 12.04
CA ALA A 140 -27.96 -24.72 11.83
C ALA A 140 -27.74 -26.24 11.83
N GLN A 141 -26.62 -26.71 11.27
CA GLN A 141 -26.26 -28.13 11.31
C GLN A 141 -25.98 -28.62 12.72
N GLU A 142 -25.23 -27.86 13.52
CA GLU A 142 -24.95 -28.22 14.92
C GLU A 142 -26.20 -28.18 15.79
N GLU A 143 -27.07 -27.17 15.59
CA GLU A 143 -28.36 -27.09 16.30
C GLU A 143 -29.24 -28.32 16.01
N ASP A 144 -29.27 -28.81 14.75
CA ASP A 144 -29.96 -30.07 14.41
C ASP A 144 -29.32 -31.29 15.10
N ARG A 145 -27.98 -31.36 15.13
CA ARG A 145 -27.26 -32.44 15.84
C ARG A 145 -27.57 -32.44 17.33
N MET A 146 -27.51 -31.28 17.98
CA MET A 146 -27.84 -31.11 19.39
C MET A 146 -29.30 -31.46 19.66
N SER A 147 -30.23 -31.02 18.82
CA SER A 147 -31.65 -31.34 18.94
C SER A 147 -31.91 -32.84 18.86
N ARG A 148 -31.26 -33.52 17.90
CA ARG A 148 -31.34 -34.98 17.76
C ARG A 148 -30.75 -35.70 18.97
N ALA A 149 -29.60 -35.25 19.48
CA ALA A 149 -28.98 -35.81 20.67
C ALA A 149 -29.85 -35.62 21.92
N ALA A 150 -30.41 -34.42 22.12
CA ALA A 150 -31.32 -34.10 23.21
C ALA A 150 -32.57 -35.00 23.20
N ALA A 151 -33.19 -35.17 22.03
CA ALA A 151 -34.33 -36.08 21.86
C ALA A 151 -33.95 -37.55 22.15
N GLY A 152 -32.73 -37.96 21.78
CA GLY A 152 -32.18 -39.28 22.11
C GLY A 152 -32.03 -39.48 23.62
N ILE A 153 -31.47 -38.49 24.33
CA ILE A 153 -31.34 -38.51 25.79
C ILE A 153 -32.72 -38.59 26.46
N GLU A 154 -33.69 -37.82 26.00
CA GLU A 154 -35.08 -37.89 26.49
C GLU A 154 -35.67 -39.30 26.29
N GLY A 155 -35.41 -39.91 25.13
CA GLY A 155 -35.76 -41.31 24.86
C GLY A 155 -35.18 -42.27 25.88
N ILE A 156 -33.88 -42.14 26.20
CA ILE A 156 -33.20 -42.97 27.20
C ILE A 156 -33.80 -42.73 28.60
N LYS A 157 -34.05 -41.47 28.99
CA LYS A 157 -34.69 -41.13 30.27
C LYS A 157 -36.06 -41.81 30.40
N ARG A 158 -36.89 -41.78 29.35
CA ARG A 158 -38.18 -42.48 29.32
C ARG A 158 -38.05 -43.99 29.52
N VAL A 159 -37.11 -44.64 28.82
CA VAL A 159 -36.87 -46.08 28.96
C VAL A 159 -36.39 -46.41 30.38
N ARG A 160 -35.46 -45.62 30.94
CA ARG A 160 -34.97 -45.83 32.32
C ARG A 160 -36.10 -45.73 33.34
N ALA A 161 -36.92 -44.68 33.22
CA ALA A 161 -38.09 -44.49 34.09
C ALA A 161 -39.07 -45.65 33.99
N PHE A 162 -39.32 -46.18 32.78
CA PHE A 162 -40.20 -47.34 32.58
C PHE A 162 -39.72 -48.60 33.32
N PHE A 163 -38.40 -48.84 33.34
CA PHE A 163 -37.80 -49.97 34.07
C PHE A 163 -37.51 -49.68 35.55
N GLY A 164 -37.78 -48.46 36.04
CA GLY A 164 -37.55 -48.06 37.43
C GLY A 164 -36.06 -47.92 37.79
N PHE A 165 -35.18 -47.68 36.81
CA PHE A 165 -33.78 -47.39 37.10
C PHE A 165 -33.66 -46.01 37.75
N PRO A 166 -32.76 -45.84 38.75
CA PRO A 166 -32.54 -44.54 39.36
C PRO A 166 -32.09 -43.52 38.30
N GLU A 167 -32.51 -42.26 38.47
CA GLU A 167 -31.98 -41.18 37.63
C GLU A 167 -30.47 -41.11 37.83
N PRO A 168 -29.69 -40.98 36.75
CA PRO A 168 -28.27 -40.70 36.93
C PRO A 168 -28.17 -39.36 37.68
N GLU A 169 -27.38 -39.32 38.75
CA GLU A 169 -26.98 -38.04 39.33
C GLU A 169 -26.39 -37.22 38.18
N GLU A 170 -26.85 -35.99 38.01
CA GLU A 170 -26.28 -35.08 37.03
C GLU A 170 -24.83 -34.84 37.48
N GLU A 171 -23.92 -35.67 36.95
CA GLU A 171 -22.49 -35.39 36.99
C GLU A 171 -22.36 -34.03 36.34
N GLU A 172 -22.14 -32.99 37.17
CA GLU A 172 -21.50 -31.76 36.69
C GLU A 172 -20.35 -32.26 35.84
N VAL A 173 -20.39 -31.97 34.54
CA VAL A 173 -19.35 -32.36 33.60
C VAL A 173 -18.05 -31.78 34.15
N ALA A 174 -17.34 -32.61 34.91
CA ALA A 174 -16.02 -32.30 35.41
C ALA A 174 -15.17 -32.05 34.17
N GLY A 175 -14.40 -30.97 34.25
CA GLY A 175 -13.75 -30.31 33.13
C GLY A 175 -13.17 -31.25 32.08
N THR A 176 -13.32 -30.81 30.84
CA THR A 176 -12.35 -30.93 29.75
C THR A 176 -11.12 -31.73 30.16
N ALA A 177 -11.14 -33.04 29.90
CA ALA A 177 -9.98 -33.88 30.07
C ALA A 177 -8.90 -33.37 29.12
N GLU A 178 -7.85 -32.81 29.71
CA GLU A 178 -6.58 -32.54 29.06
C GLU A 178 -6.03 -33.85 28.52
N ASP A 179 -6.12 -34.02 27.20
CA ASP A 179 -5.16 -34.80 26.45
C ASP A 179 -4.86 -34.02 25.17
N SER A 180 -3.99 -33.02 25.33
CA SER A 180 -3.35 -32.35 24.20
C SER A 180 -2.19 -33.22 23.72
N PRO A 181 -2.03 -33.34 22.39
CA PRO A 181 -0.79 -32.80 21.84
C PRO A 181 -1.08 -31.75 20.76
N ALA A 182 -0.41 -30.61 20.92
CA ALA A 182 -0.25 -29.51 19.98
C ALA A 182 -1.51 -28.64 19.71
N VAL A 183 -1.92 -27.89 20.74
CA VAL A 183 -2.55 -26.58 20.50
C VAL A 183 -1.45 -25.55 20.31
N ASP A 184 -1.33 -25.03 19.08
CA ASP A 184 -0.74 -23.71 18.86
C ASP A 184 -1.57 -22.73 19.68
N GLU A 185 -0.95 -22.16 20.71
CA GLU A 185 -1.57 -21.21 21.63
C GLU A 185 -2.15 -20.03 20.86
N THR A 186 -3.46 -20.04 20.62
CA THR A 186 -4.20 -18.85 20.20
C THR A 186 -4.27 -17.94 21.42
N ARG A 187 -3.24 -17.10 21.58
CA ARG A 187 -3.21 -16.05 22.59
C ARG A 187 -4.30 -15.04 22.23
N VAL A 188 -5.38 -15.07 23.00
CA VAL A 188 -6.37 -14.01 23.03
C VAL A 188 -5.68 -12.79 23.62
N PHE A 189 -5.38 -11.79 22.79
CA PHE A 189 -4.94 -10.50 23.28
C PHE A 189 -6.13 -9.81 23.96
N GLU A 190 -5.94 -9.41 25.23
CA GLU A 190 -6.83 -8.45 25.88
C GLU A 190 -6.90 -7.16 25.02
N PRO A 191 -8.05 -6.45 25.03
CA PRO A 191 -8.15 -5.17 24.34
C PRO A 191 -7.07 -4.23 24.86
N PHE A 192 -6.20 -3.79 23.95
CA PHE A 192 -5.13 -2.84 24.26
C PHE A 192 -5.76 -1.48 24.55
N ASP A 193 -5.51 -0.93 25.73
CA ASP A 193 -5.70 0.50 25.98
C ASP A 193 -4.73 1.29 25.09
N GLU A 194 -5.24 2.26 24.34
CA GLU A 194 -4.59 2.88 23.18
C GLU A 194 -3.38 3.80 23.47
N ASP A 195 -2.85 3.87 24.70
CA ASP A 195 -1.90 4.94 25.09
C ASP A 195 -0.51 4.50 25.63
N GLU A 196 -0.15 3.21 25.65
CA GLU A 196 1.21 2.79 26.06
C GLU A 196 1.99 2.07 24.94
N THR A 197 2.82 2.82 24.21
CA THR A 197 3.84 2.26 23.32
C THR A 197 5.00 1.66 24.13
N ARG A 198 4.94 0.36 24.44
CA ARG A 198 6.09 -0.36 25.02
C ARG A 198 6.99 -0.90 23.91
N VAL A 199 8.11 -0.21 23.68
CA VAL A 199 9.18 -0.67 22.81
C VAL A 199 9.81 -1.93 23.43
N MET A 200 9.58 -3.10 22.80
CA MET A 200 10.29 -4.32 23.18
C MET A 200 11.79 -4.15 22.88
N ARG A 201 12.60 -4.05 23.93
CA ARG A 201 14.06 -4.16 23.81
C ARG A 201 14.41 -5.58 23.38
N ARG A 202 15.20 -5.66 22.31
CA ARG A 202 15.88 -6.87 21.85
C ARG A 202 16.75 -7.38 23.01
N PRO A 203 16.70 -8.68 23.37
CA PRO A 203 17.56 -9.21 24.42
C PRO A 203 19.03 -9.14 23.96
N ASP A 204 19.88 -8.56 24.81
CA ASP A 204 21.32 -8.48 24.57
C ASP A 204 21.93 -9.89 24.53
N PRO A 205 22.82 -10.19 23.58
CA PRO A 205 23.53 -11.46 23.57
C PRO A 205 24.49 -11.54 24.75
N VAL A 206 24.32 -12.59 25.55
CA VAL A 206 25.19 -12.96 26.68
C VAL A 206 26.63 -13.06 26.21
N GLY A 207 27.51 -12.35 26.91
CA GLY A 207 28.91 -12.14 26.53
C GLY A 207 29.78 -13.40 26.47
N GLY A 208 30.74 -13.34 25.54
CA GLY A 208 31.98 -14.10 25.56
C GLY A 208 33.11 -13.13 25.22
N ALA A 209 34.06 -13.00 26.13
CA ALA A 209 35.22 -12.12 26.03
C ALA A 209 36.13 -12.52 24.86
N ASP A 210 36.69 -11.52 24.17
CA ASP A 210 38.13 -11.30 24.06
C ASP A 210 38.41 -10.27 22.95
N SER A 211 38.85 -9.07 23.34
CA SER A 211 39.60 -8.17 22.43
C SER A 211 41.03 -8.70 22.29
N PRO A 212 41.66 -8.49 21.12
CA PRO A 212 42.58 -7.36 21.07
C PRO A 212 42.51 -6.54 19.77
N ALA A 213 42.97 -5.30 19.94
CA ALA A 213 43.09 -4.23 18.96
C ALA A 213 43.89 -4.60 17.70
N ASN A 214 43.46 -4.10 16.54
CA ASN A 214 44.11 -2.96 15.87
C ASN A 214 43.50 -2.68 14.47
N ASP A 215 43.73 -1.45 14.04
CA ASP A 215 43.74 -0.93 12.66
C ASP A 215 42.44 -0.42 12.03
N ALA A 216 42.25 0.89 12.24
CA ALA A 216 42.22 1.90 11.18
C ALA A 216 41.48 1.54 9.87
N ALA A 217 40.24 2.02 9.78
CA ALA A 217 39.68 2.48 8.50
C ALA A 217 38.69 3.62 8.76
N THR A 218 39.11 4.80 8.33
CA THR A 218 38.30 6.00 8.14
C THR A 218 37.09 5.70 7.26
N SER A 219 35.89 5.94 7.76
CA SER A 219 34.72 6.19 6.91
C SER A 219 33.71 7.02 7.70
N GLU A 220 33.86 8.33 7.56
CA GLU A 220 32.81 9.29 7.81
C GLU A 220 31.64 8.96 6.86
N ASN A 221 30.51 8.53 7.42
CA ASN A 221 29.25 8.48 6.70
C ASN A 221 28.28 9.43 7.40
N PRO A 222 28.05 10.64 6.87
CA PRO A 222 27.12 11.59 7.45
C PRO A 222 25.68 11.11 7.23
N SER A 223 24.98 10.83 8.33
CA SER A 223 23.54 10.62 8.34
C SER A 223 22.82 11.84 7.71
N PRO A 224 21.88 11.67 6.77
CA PRO A 224 21.28 12.77 6.01
C PRO A 224 20.12 13.47 6.73
N TYR A 225 19.80 13.12 7.97
CA TYR A 225 18.77 13.85 8.72
C TYR A 225 19.40 14.99 9.51
N ARG A 226 19.58 16.13 8.84
CA ARG A 226 19.63 17.42 9.52
C ARG A 226 18.27 17.68 10.14
N ASP A 227 18.30 17.74 11.46
CA ASP A 227 17.29 18.34 12.32
C ASP A 227 16.92 19.73 11.79
N ARG A 228 15.69 19.88 11.28
CA ARG A 228 15.15 21.16 10.78
C ARG A 228 13.98 21.58 11.64
N TYR A 229 14.17 21.64 12.95
CA TYR A 229 13.37 22.46 13.83
C TYR A 229 14.30 23.13 14.84
N GLY A 230 14.63 24.39 14.58
CA GLY A 230 15.17 25.26 15.62
C GLY A 230 14.08 25.49 16.68
N PRO A 231 14.44 25.55 17.97
CA PRO A 231 13.47 25.91 18.99
C PRO A 231 13.03 27.36 18.79
N THR A 232 11.72 27.53 18.62
CA THR A 232 11.02 28.81 18.76
C THR A 232 11.15 29.32 20.18
N ASP A 233 11.32 30.63 20.29
CA ASP A 233 11.35 31.41 21.53
C ASP A 233 10.42 30.93 22.64
N GLU A 234 10.97 30.79 23.85
CA GLU A 234 10.27 31.13 25.09
C GLU A 234 11.21 31.90 26.04
N ARG A 235 10.86 33.18 26.23
CA ARG A 235 11.19 34.13 27.32
C ARG A 235 12.53 34.89 27.31
#